data_AF-A0A7C4VUI8-F1
#
_entry.id   AF-A0A7C4VUI8-F1
#
_cell.length_a   1.000
_cell.length_b   1.000
_cell.length_c   1.000
_cell.angle_alpha   90.00
_cell.angle_beta   90.00
_cell.angle_gamma   90.00
#
_symmetry.space_group_name_H-M   'P 1'
#
loop_
_entity.id
_entity.type
_entity.pdbx_description
1 polymer ?
#
loop_
_entity_poly.entity_id
_entity_poly.type
_entity_poly.pdbx_seq_one_letter_code
_entity_poly.pdbx_strand_id
1 'polypeptide(L)'
;MLELEIYIVTILAVSFTLAYAFGSRYNYKIQKKIWKALSKEMKPYSKEVAFQSLGSSGFKIACKPATDKITKLEISIVLMSREIPLYYFLSKYMGKHDTIMIKSNFEVVPNFSLEIVKKGTKLHRELVASSKHTELQHEKLSERFFIAGSNKDRALEFLSDRNVVREIIQFDG
;
A
#
# COMPACT_ATOMS: atom_id res chain seq x y z
N MET A 1 -25.90 12.33 41.85
CA MET A 1 -24.75 11.63 41.24
C MET A 1 -25.15 10.96 39.93
N LEU A 2 -26.17 10.09 39.92
CA LEU A 2 -26.66 9.40 38.71
C LEU A 2 -26.95 10.31 37.50
N GLU A 3 -27.65 11.43 37.72
CA GLU A 3 -27.97 12.38 36.64
C GLU A 3 -26.71 12.92 35.94
N LEU A 4 -25.68 13.32 36.71
CA LEU A 4 -24.43 13.85 36.17
C LEU A 4 -23.67 12.79 35.37
N GLU A 5 -23.63 11.56 35.86
CA GLU A 5 -23.00 10.43 35.16
C GLU A 5 -23.68 10.15 33.82
N ILE A 6 -25.02 10.16 33.79
CA ILE A 6 -25.81 9.98 32.56
C ILE A 6 -25.54 11.11 31.57
N TYR A 7 -25.49 12.37 32.02
CA TYR A 7 -25.13 13.50 31.16
C TYR A 7 -23.73 13.36 30.58
N ILE A 8 -22.73 12.98 31.39
CA ILE A 8 -21.35 12.78 30.93
C ILE A 8 -21.29 11.69 29.87
N VAL A 9 -21.90 10.53 30.12
CA VAL A 9 -21.91 9.41 29.17
C VAL A 9 -22.63 9.80 27.87
N THR A 10 -23.74 10.54 27.97
CA THR A 10 -24.50 11.00 26.81
C THR A 10 -23.70 11.98 25.95
N ILE A 11 -23.08 12.99 26.58
CA ILE A 11 -22.23 13.97 25.88
C ILE A 11 -21.07 13.26 25.19
N LEU A 12 -20.43 12.30 25.87
CA LEU A 12 -19.32 11.54 25.32
C LEU A 12 -19.76 10.68 24.13
N ALA A 13 -20.89 9.98 24.24
CA ALA A 13 -21.44 9.16 23.17
C ALA A 13 -21.81 10.00 21.94
N VAL A 14 -22.46 11.15 22.13
CA VAL A 14 -22.79 12.09 21.05
C VAL A 14 -21.51 12.61 20.40
N SER A 15 -20.51 12.99 21.20
CA SER A 15 -19.23 13.50 20.69
C SER A 15 -18.49 12.47 19.83
N PHE A 16 -18.41 11.22 20.28
CA PHE A 16 -17.79 10.14 19.50
C PHE A 16 -18.58 9.82 18.23
N THR A 17 -19.91 9.82 18.30
CA THR A 17 -20.77 9.58 17.13
C THR A 17 -20.58 10.65 16.05
N LEU A 18 -20.54 11.92 16.46
CA LEU A 18 -20.27 13.03 15.54
C LEU A 18 -18.87 12.94 14.95
N ALA A 19 -17.85 12.69 15.78
CA ALA A 19 -16.48 12.52 15.33
C ALA A 19 -16.34 11.39 14.29
N TYR A 20 -16.97 10.25 14.55
CA TYR A 20 -17.02 9.14 13.60
C TYR A 20 -17.66 9.57 12.28
N ALA A 21 -18.85 10.19 12.33
CA ALA A 21 -19.56 10.62 11.12
C ALA A 21 -18.75 11.63 10.27
N PHE A 22 -18.04 12.57 10.90
CA PHE A 22 -17.17 13.51 10.19
C PHE A 22 -15.94 12.81 9.61
N GLY A 23 -15.27 11.97 10.39
CA GLY A 23 -14.08 11.24 9.95
C GLY A 23 -14.36 10.28 8.81
N SER A 24 -15.45 9.51 8.88
CA SER A 24 -15.85 8.61 7.79
C SER A 24 -16.20 9.39 6.52
N ARG A 25 -16.94 10.51 6.62
CA ARG A 25 -17.22 11.40 5.46
C ARG A 25 -15.94 11.96 4.83
N TYR A 26 -14.98 12.34 5.65
CA TYR A 26 -13.69 12.83 5.16
C TYR A 26 -12.92 11.74 4.41
N ASN A 27 -12.84 10.53 4.98
CA ASN A 27 -12.23 9.40 4.31
C ASN A 27 -12.96 9.04 3.01
N TYR A 28 -14.30 9.03 2.96
CA TYR A 28 -15.05 8.81 1.72
C TYR A 28 -14.72 9.83 0.63
N LYS A 29 -14.52 11.11 0.99
CA LYS A 29 -14.08 12.13 0.04
C LYS A 29 -12.69 11.80 -0.52
N ILE A 30 -11.77 11.33 0.31
CA ILE A 30 -10.44 10.87 -0.15
C ILE A 30 -10.56 9.66 -1.06
N GLN A 31 -11.31 8.63 -0.65
CA GLN A 31 -11.53 7.43 -1.47
C GLN A 31 -12.06 7.79 -2.86
N LYS A 32 -13.06 8.68 -2.93
CA LYS A 32 -13.64 9.12 -4.21
C LYS A 32 -12.63 9.87 -5.08
N LYS A 33 -11.77 10.71 -4.49
CA LYS A 33 -10.70 11.41 -5.22
C LYS A 33 -9.67 10.42 -5.76
N ILE A 34 -9.19 9.50 -4.93
CA ILE A 34 -8.22 8.48 -5.33
C ILE A 34 -8.80 7.57 -6.40
N TRP A 35 -10.05 7.09 -6.21
CA TRP A 35 -10.76 6.31 -7.22
C TRP A 35 -10.84 7.05 -8.56
N LYS A 36 -11.26 8.32 -8.56
CA LYS A 36 -11.37 9.10 -9.80
C LYS A 36 -10.02 9.27 -10.50
N ALA A 37 -8.95 9.51 -9.75
CA ALA A 37 -7.61 9.65 -10.29
C ALA A 37 -7.11 8.30 -10.85
N LEU A 38 -7.07 7.25 -10.03
CA LEU A 38 -6.53 5.95 -10.42
C LEU A 38 -7.37 5.28 -11.52
N SER A 39 -8.70 5.31 -11.44
CA SER A 39 -9.54 4.74 -12.49
C SER A 39 -9.35 5.45 -13.83
N LYS A 40 -9.10 6.77 -13.84
CA LYS A 40 -8.82 7.52 -15.08
C LYS A 40 -7.52 7.04 -15.73
N GLU A 41 -6.46 6.86 -14.94
CA GLU A 41 -5.16 6.42 -15.43
C GLU A 41 -5.14 4.92 -15.80
N MET A 42 -5.96 4.09 -15.13
CA MET A 42 -5.99 2.64 -15.37
C MET A 42 -6.87 2.23 -16.56
N LYS A 43 -7.93 3.00 -16.85
CA LYS A 43 -8.89 2.70 -17.93
C LYS A 43 -8.26 2.48 -19.31
N PRO A 44 -7.29 3.30 -19.77
CA PRO A 44 -6.67 3.11 -21.08
C PRO A 44 -5.93 1.76 -21.23
N TYR A 45 -5.46 1.19 -20.11
CA TYR A 45 -4.63 -0.02 -20.11
C TYR A 45 -5.38 -1.28 -19.66
N SER A 46 -6.69 -1.15 -19.38
CA SER A 46 -7.48 -2.21 -18.76
C SER A 46 -8.80 -2.43 -19.48
N LYS A 47 -9.22 -3.68 -19.59
CA LYS A 47 -10.54 -4.04 -20.14
C LYS A 47 -11.67 -3.63 -19.18
N GLU A 48 -11.41 -3.76 -17.89
CA GLU A 48 -12.34 -3.42 -16.82
C GLU A 48 -11.59 -2.87 -15.61
N VAL A 49 -12.20 -1.90 -14.92
CA VAL A 49 -11.71 -1.37 -13.65
C VAL A 49 -12.86 -1.41 -12.64
N ALA A 50 -12.71 -2.21 -11.58
CA ALA A 50 -13.67 -2.41 -10.52
C ALA A 50 -13.21 -1.74 -9.21
N PHE A 51 -14.18 -1.20 -8.48
CA PHE A 51 -13.98 -0.64 -7.14
C PHE A 51 -14.60 -1.56 -6.10
N GLN A 52 -13.86 -1.89 -5.04
CA GLN A 52 -14.36 -2.65 -3.91
C GLN A 52 -14.09 -1.87 -2.61
N SER A 53 -15.15 -1.43 -1.94
CA SER A 53 -15.04 -0.80 -0.63
C SER A 53 -14.71 -1.83 0.44
N LEU A 54 -13.82 -1.49 1.38
CA LEU A 54 -13.55 -2.26 2.61
C LEU A 54 -13.89 -1.42 3.86
N GLY A 55 -14.86 -0.52 3.72
CA GLY A 55 -15.27 0.43 4.75
C GLY A 55 -14.76 1.84 4.49
N SER A 56 -14.77 2.69 5.53
CA SER A 56 -14.29 4.07 5.47
C SER A 56 -12.77 4.16 5.39
N SER A 57 -12.04 3.20 5.97
CA SER A 57 -10.58 3.28 6.10
C SER A 57 -9.82 2.42 5.09
N GLY A 58 -10.50 1.79 4.13
CA GLY A 58 -9.81 1.01 3.10
C GLY A 58 -10.69 0.69 1.90
N PHE A 59 -10.06 0.52 0.74
CA PHE A 59 -10.72 0.09 -0.48
C PHE A 59 -9.70 -0.52 -1.45
N LYS A 60 -10.21 -1.22 -2.46
CA LYS A 60 -9.43 -1.85 -3.51
C LYS A 60 -9.91 -1.37 -4.87
N ILE A 61 -8.96 -1.26 -5.78
CA ILE A 61 -9.19 -1.06 -7.20
C ILE A 61 -8.58 -2.25 -7.90
N ALA A 62 -9.40 -3.05 -8.56
CA ALA A 62 -8.94 -4.17 -9.37
C ALA A 62 -9.14 -3.84 -10.85
N CYS A 63 -8.19 -4.20 -11.69
CA CYS A 63 -8.38 -4.17 -13.12
C CYS A 63 -7.84 -5.44 -13.78
N LYS A 64 -8.41 -5.75 -14.94
CA LYS A 64 -7.90 -6.77 -15.85
C LYS A 64 -7.13 -6.05 -16.95
N PRO A 65 -5.79 -6.14 -16.97
CA PRO A 65 -4.99 -5.50 -18.01
C PRO A 65 -5.39 -5.99 -19.40
N ALA A 66 -5.16 -5.14 -20.40
CA ALA A 66 -5.38 -5.51 -21.80
C ALA A 66 -4.32 -6.47 -22.34
N THR A 67 -3.16 -6.56 -21.67
CA THR A 67 -2.06 -7.46 -22.04
C THR A 67 -2.28 -8.86 -21.47
N ASP A 68 -1.85 -9.88 -22.19
CA ASP A 68 -2.06 -11.28 -21.78
C ASP A 68 -1.09 -11.71 -20.66
N LYS A 69 0.06 -11.03 -20.53
CA LYS A 69 1.10 -11.37 -19.54
C LYS A 69 0.68 -11.19 -18.07
N ILE A 70 -0.32 -10.35 -17.80
CA ILE A 70 -0.80 -10.03 -16.45
C ILE A 70 -2.30 -10.32 -16.37
N THR A 71 -2.68 -11.22 -15.47
CA THR A 71 -4.06 -11.67 -15.33
C THR A 71 -4.91 -10.71 -14.50
N LYS A 72 -4.30 -10.07 -13.49
CA LYS A 72 -4.99 -9.16 -12.56
C LYS A 72 -4.02 -8.15 -11.98
N LEU A 73 -4.41 -6.88 -11.94
CA LEU A 73 -3.73 -5.82 -11.19
C LEU A 73 -4.68 -5.31 -10.11
N GLU A 74 -4.26 -5.32 -8.86
CA GLU A 74 -5.03 -4.89 -7.69
C GLU A 74 -4.25 -3.83 -6.91
N ILE A 75 -4.83 -2.65 -6.77
CA ILE A 75 -4.33 -1.57 -5.94
C ILE A 75 -5.19 -1.54 -4.67
N SER A 76 -4.61 -1.91 -3.54
CA SER A 76 -5.22 -1.79 -2.22
C SER A 76 -4.76 -0.50 -1.57
N ILE A 77 -5.70 0.32 -1.11
CA ILE A 77 -5.42 1.55 -0.38
C ILE A 77 -5.98 1.42 1.03
N VAL A 78 -5.13 1.67 2.02
CA VAL A 78 -5.49 1.74 3.44
C VAL A 78 -5.29 3.17 3.91
N LEU A 79 -6.39 3.81 4.27
CA LEU A 79 -6.42 5.15 4.83
C LEU A 79 -6.27 5.09 6.34
N MET A 80 -5.63 6.09 6.92
CA MET A 80 -5.66 6.32 8.37
C MET A 80 -7.10 6.46 8.86
N SER A 81 -7.39 5.86 10.01
CA SER A 81 -8.71 5.90 10.65
C SER A 81 -8.99 7.28 11.25
N ARG A 82 -9.48 8.21 10.42
CA ARG A 82 -9.85 9.58 10.81
C ARG A 82 -11.16 9.66 11.60
N GLU A 83 -11.89 8.55 11.67
CA GLU A 83 -13.15 8.41 12.42
C GLU A 83 -12.97 8.25 13.93
N ILE A 84 -11.76 7.94 14.38
CA ILE A 84 -11.40 7.86 15.79
C ILE A 84 -10.32 8.93 16.05
N PRO A 85 -10.69 10.15 16.51
CA PRO A 85 -9.75 11.26 16.61
C PRO A 85 -8.51 10.93 17.45
N LEU A 86 -8.71 10.30 18.61
CA LEU A 86 -7.63 9.94 19.51
C LEU A 86 -6.62 9.00 18.82
N TYR A 87 -7.12 7.96 18.14
CA TYR A 87 -6.29 7.02 17.40
C TYR A 87 -5.62 7.69 16.19
N TYR A 88 -6.31 8.61 15.51
CA TYR A 88 -5.75 9.37 14.39
C TYR A 88 -4.56 10.22 14.84
N PHE A 89 -4.70 10.99 15.92
CA PHE A 89 -3.62 11.81 16.46
C PHE A 89 -2.43 10.97 16.92
N LEU A 90 -2.68 9.87 17.64
CA LEU A 90 -1.64 8.94 18.05
C LEU A 90 -0.91 8.33 16.84
N SER A 91 -1.67 7.88 15.83
CA SER A 91 -1.11 7.30 14.61
C SER A 91 -0.26 8.31 13.84
N LYS A 92 -0.69 9.58 13.78
CA LYS A 92 0.06 10.66 13.14
C LYS A 92 1.34 10.99 13.90
N TYR A 93 1.29 11.00 15.24
CA TYR A 93 2.48 11.17 16.08
C TYR A 93 3.49 10.02 15.90
N MET A 94 3.00 8.79 15.70
CA MET A 94 3.83 7.62 15.37
C MET A 94 4.34 7.60 13.92
N GLY A 95 4.07 8.64 13.11
CA GLY A 95 4.50 8.70 11.71
C GLY A 95 3.79 7.69 10.79
N LYS A 96 2.58 7.22 11.15
CA LYS A 96 1.77 6.41 10.24
C LYS A 96 1.19 7.29 9.13
N HIS A 97 1.11 6.73 7.94
CA HIS A 97 0.57 7.38 6.75
C HIS A 97 -0.44 6.47 6.05
N ASP A 98 -1.21 7.05 5.12
CA ASP A 98 -2.03 6.26 4.20
C ASP A 98 -1.11 5.34 3.38
N THR A 99 -1.50 4.08 3.21
CA THR A 99 -0.69 3.06 2.53
C THR A 99 -1.32 2.67 1.22
N ILE A 100 -0.51 2.63 0.15
CA ILE A 100 -0.91 2.12 -1.17
C ILE A 100 -0.10 0.86 -1.43
N MET A 101 -0.78 -0.21 -1.77
CA MET A 101 -0.19 -1.51 -2.08
C MET A 101 -0.67 -1.94 -3.46
N ILE A 102 0.27 -2.11 -4.38
CA ILE A 102 0.01 -2.56 -5.75
C ILE A 102 0.40 -4.03 -5.84
N LYS A 103 -0.53 -4.87 -6.28
CA LYS A 103 -0.35 -6.31 -6.49
C LYS A 103 -0.69 -6.65 -7.91
N SER A 104 0.12 -7.51 -8.52
CA SER A 104 -0.11 -7.97 -9.89
C SER A 104 0.09 -9.48 -9.94
N ASN A 105 -0.78 -10.16 -10.66
CA ASN A 105 -0.67 -11.60 -10.90
C ASN A 105 -0.19 -11.83 -12.33
N PHE A 106 0.89 -12.59 -12.47
CA PHE A 106 1.37 -13.04 -13.78
C PHE A 106 0.48 -14.16 -14.32
N GLU A 107 0.42 -14.29 -15.64
CA GLU A 107 -0.22 -15.44 -16.30
C GLU A 107 0.55 -16.74 -16.04
N VAL A 108 1.88 -16.66 -16.15
CA VAL A 108 2.79 -17.77 -15.87
C VAL A 108 3.50 -17.50 -14.55
N VAL A 109 3.51 -18.48 -13.65
CA VAL A 109 4.22 -18.39 -12.38
C VAL A 109 5.73 -18.24 -12.65
N PRO A 110 6.38 -17.17 -12.17
CA PRO A 110 7.81 -16.99 -12.32
C PRO A 110 8.59 -18.15 -11.67
N ASN A 111 9.69 -18.57 -12.29
CA ASN A 111 10.57 -19.63 -11.77
C ASN A 111 11.57 -19.15 -10.70
N PHE A 112 11.47 -17.88 -10.27
CA PHE A 112 12.27 -17.29 -9.21
C PHE A 112 11.47 -16.21 -8.46
N SER A 113 11.90 -15.88 -7.25
CA SER A 113 11.44 -14.71 -6.50
C SER A 113 12.56 -13.67 -6.42
N LEU A 114 12.17 -12.40 -6.45
CA LEU A 114 13.04 -11.26 -6.29
C LEU A 114 12.33 -10.22 -5.44
N GLU A 115 12.97 -9.80 -4.36
CA GLU A 115 12.53 -8.78 -3.45
C GLU A 115 13.56 -7.65 -3.45
N ILE A 116 13.10 -6.43 -3.72
CA ILE A 116 13.94 -5.23 -3.73
C ILE A 116 13.30 -4.25 -2.76
N VAL A 117 14.02 -3.92 -1.69
CA VAL A 117 13.50 -3.09 -0.60
C VAL A 117 14.48 -2.00 -0.24
N LYS A 118 14.01 -0.77 -0.12
CA LYS A 118 14.86 0.36 0.28
C LYS A 118 15.45 0.14 1.67
N LYS A 119 16.77 0.32 1.79
CA LYS A 119 17.49 0.20 3.06
C LYS A 119 16.96 1.24 4.07
N GLY A 120 16.97 0.86 5.35
CA GLY A 120 16.47 1.71 6.45
C GLY A 120 14.95 1.72 6.65
N THR A 121 14.17 1.12 5.75
CA THR A 121 12.70 1.00 5.93
C THR A 121 12.34 -0.03 7.01
N LYS A 122 11.09 0.02 7.50
CA LYS A 122 10.57 -1.02 8.41
C LYS A 122 10.57 -2.40 7.74
N LEU A 123 10.16 -2.45 6.46
CA LEU A 123 10.15 -3.69 5.66
C LEU A 123 11.54 -4.29 5.51
N HIS A 124 12.57 -3.46 5.29
CA HIS A 124 13.96 -3.92 5.28
C HIS A 124 14.35 -4.62 6.58
N ARG A 125 14.02 -4.03 7.74
CA ARG A 125 14.30 -4.64 9.06
C ARG A 125 13.56 -5.96 9.26
N GLU A 126 12.29 -6.02 8.87
CA GLU A 126 11.47 -7.23 8.95
C GLU A 126 12.01 -8.35 8.05
N LEU A 127 12.47 -8.02 6.84
CA LEU A 127 13.04 -8.99 5.91
C LEU A 127 14.38 -9.56 6.37
N VAL A 128 15.29 -8.70 6.83
CA VAL A 128 16.59 -9.15 7.38
C VAL A 128 16.39 -10.07 8.59
N ALA A 129 15.43 -9.74 9.45
CA ALA A 129 15.11 -10.57 10.61
C ALA A 129 14.49 -11.94 10.25
N SER A 130 13.87 -12.07 9.08
CA SER A 130 13.14 -13.28 8.67
C SER A 130 14.03 -14.45 8.20
N SER A 131 15.36 -14.28 8.15
CA SER A 131 16.42 -15.28 7.84
C SER A 131 16.23 -16.16 6.59
N LYS A 132 15.24 -15.88 5.74
CA LYS A 132 14.88 -16.72 4.58
C LYS A 132 15.55 -16.31 3.27
N HIS A 133 16.28 -15.20 3.25
CA HIS A 133 16.73 -14.59 2.02
C HIS A 133 18.22 -14.28 2.05
N THR A 134 18.94 -14.71 1.02
CA THR A 134 20.35 -14.35 0.80
C THR A 134 20.39 -12.98 0.12
N GLU A 135 21.15 -12.03 0.70
CA GLU A 135 21.36 -10.73 0.07
C GLU A 135 22.15 -10.89 -1.23
N LEU A 136 21.64 -10.28 -2.30
CA LEU A 136 22.28 -10.24 -3.60
C LEU A 136 22.99 -8.89 -3.78
N GLN A 137 24.19 -8.94 -4.35
CA GLN A 137 24.98 -7.75 -4.65
C GLN A 137 24.77 -7.34 -6.12
N HIS A 138 24.44 -6.07 -6.33
CA HIS A 138 24.26 -5.44 -7.64
C HIS A 138 24.89 -4.03 -7.62
N GLU A 139 25.76 -3.74 -8.59
CA GLU A 139 26.66 -2.57 -8.61
C GLU A 139 25.98 -1.24 -8.27
N LYS A 140 24.79 -0.97 -8.83
CA LYS A 140 24.10 0.32 -8.66
C LYS A 140 22.98 0.33 -7.63
N LEU A 141 22.44 -0.83 -7.30
CA LEU A 141 21.21 -0.91 -6.50
C LEU A 141 21.53 -1.22 -5.03
N SER A 142 22.60 -1.98 -4.77
CA SER A 142 22.97 -2.40 -3.41
C SER A 142 23.38 -1.25 -2.48
N GLU A 143 23.69 -0.07 -3.02
CA GLU A 143 23.95 1.14 -2.23
C GLU A 143 22.69 1.60 -1.45
N ARG A 144 21.52 1.57 -2.11
CA ARG A 144 20.26 2.13 -1.57
C ARG A 144 19.22 1.06 -1.24
N PHE A 145 19.33 -0.11 -1.86
CA PHE A 145 18.35 -1.18 -1.76
C PHE A 145 18.99 -2.46 -1.22
N PHE A 146 18.23 -3.16 -0.39
CA PHE A 146 18.44 -4.55 -0.05
C PHE A 146 17.76 -5.40 -1.12
N ILE A 147 18.49 -6.36 -1.67
CA ILE A 147 18.02 -7.23 -2.75
C ILE A 147 18.11 -8.66 -2.26
N ALA A 148 17.02 -9.39 -2.41
CA ALA A 148 16.89 -10.78 -1.99
C ALA A 148 16.26 -11.58 -3.13
N GLY A 149 16.70 -12.82 -3.35
CA GLY A 149 16.06 -13.67 -4.35
C GLY A 149 16.28 -15.16 -4.10
N SER A 150 15.38 -15.98 -4.63
CA SER A 150 15.49 -17.44 -4.50
C SER A 150 16.51 -18.06 -5.44
N ASN A 151 16.79 -17.43 -6.59
CA ASN A 151 17.80 -17.85 -7.56
C ASN A 151 18.66 -16.65 -7.98
N LYS A 152 19.95 -16.71 -7.63
CA LYS A 152 20.91 -15.63 -7.87
C LYS A 152 21.08 -15.30 -9.36
N ASP A 153 21.27 -16.31 -10.20
CA ASP A 153 21.58 -16.11 -11.62
C ASP A 153 20.41 -15.47 -12.35
N ARG A 154 19.18 -15.96 -12.09
CA ARG A 154 17.95 -15.38 -12.68
C ARG A 154 17.66 -13.97 -12.17
N ALA A 155 17.89 -13.71 -10.89
CA ALA A 155 17.72 -12.38 -10.33
C ALA A 155 18.69 -11.37 -10.94
N LEU A 156 19.96 -11.74 -11.11
CA LEU A 156 20.97 -10.88 -11.74
C LEU A 156 20.71 -10.71 -13.25
N GLU A 157 20.26 -11.76 -13.94
CA GLU A 157 19.81 -11.68 -15.33
C GLU A 157 18.68 -10.64 -15.49
N PHE A 158 17.65 -10.68 -14.64
CA PHE A 158 16.55 -9.71 -14.66
C PHE A 158 17.04 -8.28 -14.34
N LEU A 159 17.94 -8.13 -13.36
CA LEU A 159 18.52 -6.84 -13.00
C LEU A 159 19.56 -6.32 -14.00
N SER A 160 19.99 -7.12 -14.97
CA SER A 160 20.87 -6.66 -16.04
C SER A 160 20.18 -5.75 -17.05
N ASP A 161 18.83 -5.77 -17.10
CA ASP A 161 18.06 -4.86 -17.95
C ASP A 161 18.15 -3.42 -17.43
N ARG A 162 18.82 -2.56 -18.20
CA ARG A 162 19.03 -1.16 -17.87
C ARG A 162 17.72 -0.38 -17.70
N ASN A 163 16.65 -0.75 -18.42
CA ASN A 163 15.36 -0.08 -18.27
C ASN A 163 14.78 -0.39 -16.90
N VAL A 164 14.80 -1.65 -16.47
CA VAL A 164 14.31 -2.07 -15.16
C VAL A 164 15.06 -1.34 -14.04
N VAL A 165 16.40 -1.33 -14.09
CA VAL A 165 17.21 -0.65 -13.08
C VAL A 165 16.94 0.86 -13.05
N ARG A 166 16.77 1.49 -14.21
CA ARG A 166 16.48 2.93 -14.30
C ARG A 166 15.15 3.27 -13.64
N GLU A 167 14.08 2.52 -13.94
CA GLU A 167 12.76 2.74 -13.33
C GLU A 167 12.84 2.59 -11.80
N ILE A 168 13.52 1.56 -11.29
CA ILE A 168 13.67 1.33 -9.84
C ILE A 168 14.36 2.52 -9.16
N ILE A 169 15.43 3.05 -9.75
CA ILE A 169 16.18 4.19 -9.20
C ILE A 169 15.34 5.47 -9.25
N GLN A 170 14.56 5.66 -10.32
CA GLN A 170 13.75 6.86 -10.53
C GLN A 170 12.60 6.99 -9.51
N PHE A 171 12.06 5.87 -9.00
CA PHE A 171 11.06 5.87 -7.94
C PHE A 171 11.60 6.27 -6.54
N ASP A 172 12.92 6.49 -6.40
CA ASP A 172 13.57 6.87 -5.14
C ASP A 172 14.00 8.36 -5.07
N GLY A 173 13.60 9.17 -6.05
CA GLY A 173 13.76 10.63 -6.07
C GLY A 173 12.46 11.36 -5.77
#